data_AF-A0A075MLH4-F1
#
_entry.id   AF-A0A075MLH4-F1
#
_cell.length_a   1.000
_cell.length_b   1.000
_cell.length_c   1.000
_cell.angle_alpha   90.00
_cell.angle_beta   90.00
_cell.angle_gamma   90.00
#
_symmetry.space_group_name_H-M   'P 1'
#
loop_
_entity.id
_entity.type
_entity.pdbx_description
1 polymer ?
#
loop_
_entity_poly.entity_id
_entity_poly.type
_entity_poly.pdbx_seq_one_letter_code
_entity_poly.pdbx_strand_id
1 'polypeptide(L)'
;MKIRSIRAREILDSRGNPTIETDIILSDGSLGRASSPSGASTGSKEALELRDGGNRYLGKGVLKAVDNVNSIIAKKIIGREFTSQADLDQFLIELDGTENKSELGANAILSVSLSYAKAHAVANGQQLFQSLASKEISMPRPMMNIINGGAHADNALDIQEFMIIPLKYSRFSDGLRMGAEVFHTLKKILSNKGYNTNVGDEGGFAPALGSAQECLNLILAAIEKAGYRPGEDISLGLDVAASEFYDNNSYHLKGENKILSSEQLVKYFEHLVNQYPIISIEDPMSEFDYEGWQNITHALGSKIQIVGDDIFVTNKKIFAEGIEDKIANAILIKLNQIGTLTETLETIKLDPKK
;
A
#
# COMPACT_ATOMS: atom_id res chain seq x y z
N MET A 1 -17.54 -14.95 -21.64
CA MET A 1 -17.15 -16.39 -21.58
C MET A 1 -17.58 -16.99 -20.24
N LYS A 2 -18.00 -18.26 -20.22
CA LYS A 2 -18.46 -18.91 -18.97
C LYS A 2 -17.30 -19.31 -18.08
N ILE A 3 -17.48 -19.25 -16.75
CA ILE A 3 -16.56 -19.81 -15.77
C ILE A 3 -16.74 -21.32 -15.74
N ARG A 4 -15.69 -22.08 -16.09
CA ARG A 4 -15.70 -23.55 -16.10
C ARG A 4 -15.39 -24.12 -14.73
N SER A 5 -14.41 -23.55 -14.04
CA SER A 5 -14.00 -24.00 -12.70
C SER A 5 -13.33 -22.88 -11.93
N ILE A 6 -13.45 -22.94 -10.61
CA ILE A 6 -12.73 -22.09 -9.66
C ILE A 6 -12.16 -22.97 -8.54
N ARG A 7 -10.97 -22.62 -8.04
CA ARG A 7 -10.38 -23.29 -6.88
C ARG A 7 -9.49 -22.33 -6.10
N ALA A 8 -9.74 -22.21 -4.80
CA ALA A 8 -8.87 -21.52 -3.85
C ALA A 8 -7.98 -22.49 -3.07
N ARG A 9 -6.86 -21.96 -2.57
CA ARG A 9 -5.91 -22.64 -1.68
C ARG A 9 -5.27 -21.65 -0.69
N GLU A 10 -4.84 -22.17 0.44
CA GLU A 10 -4.00 -21.46 1.41
C GLU A 10 -2.53 -21.50 0.92
N ILE A 11 -1.88 -20.35 0.85
CA ILE A 11 -0.44 -20.17 0.56
C ILE A 11 0.20 -19.29 1.65
N LEU A 12 1.52 -19.10 1.62
CA LEU A 12 2.22 -18.19 2.53
C LEU A 12 2.57 -16.87 1.84
N ASP A 13 2.42 -15.76 2.56
CA ASP A 13 2.89 -14.44 2.16
C ASP A 13 4.40 -14.26 2.44
N SER A 14 4.95 -13.08 2.13
CA SER A 14 6.36 -12.77 2.33
C SER A 14 6.82 -12.79 3.79
N ARG A 15 5.89 -12.67 4.75
CA ARG A 15 6.14 -12.72 6.20
C ARG A 15 5.90 -14.12 6.79
N GLY A 16 5.54 -15.10 5.95
CA GLY A 16 5.23 -16.45 6.37
C GLY A 16 3.85 -16.62 7.02
N ASN A 17 2.96 -15.63 6.89
CA ASN A 17 1.57 -15.76 7.33
C ASN A 17 0.72 -16.37 6.20
N PRO A 18 -0.34 -17.12 6.53
CA PRO A 18 -1.29 -17.61 5.53
C PRO A 18 -2.01 -16.47 4.79
N THR A 19 -2.18 -16.66 3.48
CA THR A 19 -3.10 -15.91 2.61
C THR A 19 -3.75 -16.84 1.59
N ILE A 20 -4.73 -16.33 0.85
CA ILE A 20 -5.51 -17.07 -0.15
C ILE A 20 -5.00 -16.82 -1.57
N GLU A 21 -4.95 -17.88 -2.37
CA GLU A 21 -4.75 -17.84 -3.82
C GLU A 21 -5.90 -18.56 -4.52
N THR A 22 -6.43 -17.95 -5.58
CA THR A 22 -7.53 -18.51 -6.37
C THR A 22 -7.09 -18.72 -7.83
N ASP A 23 -7.57 -19.81 -8.43
CA ASP A 23 -7.54 -20.07 -9.87
C ASP A 23 -8.96 -19.98 -10.43
N ILE A 24 -9.12 -19.27 -11.54
CA ILE A 24 -10.34 -19.30 -12.37
C ILE A 24 -9.97 -19.79 -13.76
N ILE A 25 -10.71 -20.79 -14.26
CA ILE A 25 -10.59 -21.28 -15.63
C ILE A 25 -11.90 -21.02 -16.38
N LEU A 26 -11.81 -20.34 -17.51
CA LEU A 26 -12.94 -20.07 -18.40
C LEU A 26 -13.22 -21.27 -19.34
N SER A 27 -14.36 -21.23 -20.03
CA SER A 27 -14.82 -22.32 -20.91
C SER A 27 -13.90 -22.63 -22.08
N ASP A 28 -13.12 -21.65 -22.53
CA ASP A 28 -12.09 -21.77 -23.58
C ASP A 28 -10.76 -22.35 -23.05
N GLY A 29 -10.62 -22.54 -21.73
CA GLY A 29 -9.41 -23.01 -21.07
C GLY A 29 -8.50 -21.91 -20.54
N SER A 30 -8.83 -20.63 -20.73
CA SER A 30 -8.05 -19.50 -20.21
C SER A 30 -8.02 -19.51 -18.70
N LEU A 31 -6.81 -19.42 -18.13
CA LEU A 31 -6.53 -19.45 -16.69
C LEU A 31 -6.14 -18.06 -16.19
N GLY A 32 -6.75 -17.65 -15.08
CA GLY A 32 -6.28 -16.55 -14.27
C GLY A 32 -6.03 -17.00 -12.84
N ARG A 33 -4.93 -16.52 -12.25
CA ARG A 33 -4.52 -16.83 -10.88
C ARG A 33 -4.12 -15.58 -10.14
N ALA A 34 -4.63 -15.39 -8.94
CA ALA A 34 -4.26 -14.27 -8.07
C ALA A 34 -4.36 -14.64 -6.59
N SER A 35 -3.49 -14.04 -5.79
CA SER A 35 -3.52 -14.07 -4.34
C SER A 35 -3.90 -12.72 -3.76
N SER A 36 -4.39 -12.70 -2.52
CA SER A 36 -4.62 -11.47 -1.76
C SER A 36 -3.37 -11.08 -0.97
N PRO A 37 -2.89 -9.83 -1.01
CA PRO A 37 -1.90 -9.35 -0.04
C PRO A 37 -2.55 -9.16 1.35
N SER A 38 -1.73 -8.89 2.36
CA SER A 38 -2.13 -8.62 3.74
C SER A 38 -1.24 -7.54 4.36
N GLY A 39 -1.84 -6.51 4.97
CA GLY A 39 -1.15 -5.39 5.62
C GLY A 39 -0.56 -5.75 7.00
N ALA A 40 0.35 -4.90 7.51
CA ALA A 40 0.90 -5.00 8.87
C ALA A 40 0.19 -4.03 9.80
N SER A 41 0.25 -2.74 9.47
CA SER A 41 -0.66 -1.70 9.92
C SER A 41 -1.87 -1.69 8.99
N THR A 42 -3.07 -1.68 9.58
CA THR A 42 -4.34 -1.73 8.84
C THR A 42 -5.24 -0.63 9.39
N GLY A 43 -5.71 0.26 8.51
CA GLY A 43 -6.65 1.31 8.88
C GLY A 43 -7.94 0.72 9.46
N SER A 44 -8.54 1.43 10.41
CA SER A 44 -9.72 0.95 11.16
C SER A 44 -10.96 0.69 10.28
N LYS A 45 -10.99 1.27 9.07
CA LYS A 45 -12.09 1.21 8.12
C LYS A 45 -11.84 0.27 6.92
N GLU A 46 -10.74 -0.49 6.92
CA GLU A 46 -10.48 -1.46 5.85
C GLU A 46 -11.55 -2.55 5.76
N ALA A 47 -11.75 -3.09 4.55
CA ALA A 47 -12.54 -4.30 4.34
C ALA A 47 -11.90 -5.48 5.09
N LEU A 48 -12.74 -6.38 5.63
CA LEU A 48 -12.28 -7.39 6.57
C LEU A 48 -11.42 -8.47 5.90
N GLU A 49 -10.16 -8.60 6.33
CA GLU A 49 -9.37 -9.80 6.08
C GLU A 49 -9.86 -10.96 6.96
N LEU A 50 -10.59 -11.91 6.38
CA LEU A 50 -11.14 -13.04 7.14
C LEU A 50 -10.04 -14.05 7.50
N ARG A 51 -9.80 -14.21 8.81
CA ARG A 51 -8.89 -15.21 9.39
C ARG A 51 -9.62 -16.22 10.27
N ASP A 52 -9.02 -17.40 10.42
CA ASP A 52 -9.62 -18.55 11.10
C ASP A 52 -9.74 -18.36 12.61
N GLY A 53 -8.74 -17.70 13.23
CA GLY A 53 -8.47 -17.81 14.65
C GLY A 53 -7.91 -19.20 15.03
N GLY A 54 -7.90 -19.51 16.33
CA GLY A 54 -7.50 -20.82 16.83
C GLY A 54 -5.99 -21.11 16.78
N ASN A 55 -5.63 -22.39 16.68
CA ASN A 55 -4.26 -22.86 16.95
C ASN A 55 -3.32 -22.91 15.73
N ARG A 56 -3.85 -22.91 14.49
CA ARG A 56 -3.02 -22.97 13.27
C ARG A 56 -2.46 -21.59 12.95
N TYR A 57 -1.16 -21.54 12.63
CA TYR A 57 -0.48 -20.30 12.26
C TYR A 57 -0.72 -19.15 13.26
N LEU A 58 -0.73 -19.45 14.56
CA LEU A 58 -0.99 -18.46 15.61
C LEU A 58 -2.35 -17.73 15.44
N GLY A 59 -3.35 -18.45 14.93
CA GLY A 59 -4.68 -17.93 14.65
C GLY A 59 -4.83 -17.25 13.28
N LYS A 60 -3.76 -17.17 12.48
CA LYS A 60 -3.74 -16.46 11.20
C LYS A 60 -4.10 -17.30 9.96
N GLY A 61 -4.56 -18.54 10.15
CA GLY A 61 -5.06 -19.38 9.06
C GLY A 61 -6.17 -18.71 8.25
N VAL A 62 -6.36 -19.13 7.00
CA VAL A 62 -7.39 -18.57 6.10
C VAL A 62 -8.27 -19.64 5.47
N LEU A 63 -8.41 -20.81 6.11
CA LEU A 63 -9.22 -21.90 5.56
C LEU A 63 -10.70 -21.54 5.44
N LYS A 64 -11.24 -20.71 6.33
CA LYS A 64 -12.62 -20.19 6.19
C LYS A 64 -12.79 -19.42 4.88
N ALA A 65 -11.88 -18.51 4.56
CA ALA A 65 -11.90 -17.74 3.31
C ALA A 65 -11.73 -18.67 2.08
N VAL A 66 -10.84 -19.66 2.17
CA VAL A 66 -10.63 -20.68 1.12
C VAL A 66 -11.90 -21.51 0.90
N ASP A 67 -12.57 -21.93 1.98
CA ASP A 67 -13.81 -22.69 1.92
C ASP A 67 -14.96 -21.85 1.37
N ASN A 68 -15.04 -20.55 1.72
CA ASN A 68 -16.00 -19.61 1.14
C ASN A 68 -15.87 -19.55 -0.39
N VAL A 69 -14.63 -19.49 -0.92
CA VAL A 69 -14.40 -19.53 -2.37
C VAL A 69 -14.80 -20.88 -2.95
N ASN A 70 -14.32 -21.98 -2.37
CA ASN A 70 -14.49 -23.33 -2.92
C ASN A 70 -15.91 -23.88 -2.81
N SER A 71 -16.75 -23.35 -1.92
CA SER A 71 -18.11 -23.84 -1.67
C SER A 71 -19.18 -22.82 -2.04
N ILE A 72 -19.18 -21.65 -1.41
CA ILE A 72 -20.24 -20.64 -1.55
C ILE A 72 -20.11 -19.95 -2.91
N ILE A 73 -18.96 -19.33 -3.18
CA ILE A 73 -18.72 -18.58 -4.42
C ILE A 73 -18.74 -19.55 -5.61
N ALA A 74 -18.02 -20.68 -5.53
CA ALA A 74 -17.96 -21.68 -6.59
C ALA A 74 -19.35 -22.15 -7.06
N LYS A 75 -20.22 -22.52 -6.10
CA LYS A 75 -21.60 -22.95 -6.40
C LYS A 75 -22.40 -21.89 -7.14
N LYS A 76 -22.09 -20.62 -6.92
CA LYS A 76 -22.81 -19.49 -7.49
C LYS A 76 -22.24 -19.04 -8.84
N ILE A 77 -20.94 -19.16 -9.10
CA ILE A 77 -20.33 -18.60 -10.32
C ILE A 77 -20.03 -19.65 -11.41
N ILE A 78 -19.87 -20.93 -11.08
CA ILE A 78 -19.57 -21.97 -12.08
C ILE A 78 -20.74 -22.09 -13.08
N GLY A 79 -20.40 -22.14 -14.36
CA GLY A 79 -21.35 -22.20 -15.48
C GLY A 79 -21.98 -20.84 -15.83
N ARG A 80 -21.71 -19.79 -15.05
CA ARG A 80 -22.17 -18.42 -15.35
C ARG A 80 -21.19 -17.70 -16.26
N GLU A 81 -21.74 -16.77 -17.01
CA GLU A 81 -21.02 -15.79 -17.80
C GLU A 81 -21.35 -14.42 -17.23
N PHE A 82 -20.33 -13.58 -17.05
CA PHE A 82 -20.48 -12.20 -16.64
C PHE A 82 -20.15 -11.31 -17.83
N THR A 83 -20.88 -10.21 -17.96
CA THR A 83 -20.78 -9.28 -19.09
C THR A 83 -19.54 -8.37 -18.97
N SER A 84 -19.01 -8.18 -17.76
CA SER A 84 -17.84 -7.36 -17.49
C SER A 84 -17.17 -7.74 -16.15
N GLN A 85 -16.02 -7.14 -15.85
CA GLN A 85 -15.39 -7.21 -14.53
C GLN A 85 -16.32 -6.64 -13.45
N ALA A 86 -16.98 -5.51 -13.73
CA ALA A 86 -17.88 -4.85 -12.79
C ALA A 86 -19.09 -5.73 -12.46
N ASP A 87 -19.62 -6.47 -13.43
CA ASP A 87 -20.72 -7.40 -13.25
C ASP A 87 -20.35 -8.57 -12.30
N LEU A 88 -19.14 -9.14 -12.43
CA LEU A 88 -18.64 -10.12 -11.47
C LEU A 88 -18.44 -9.51 -10.09
N ASP A 89 -17.75 -8.39 -10.00
CA ASP A 89 -17.40 -7.78 -8.71
C ASP A 89 -18.66 -7.37 -7.93
N GLN A 90 -19.64 -6.78 -8.61
CA GLN A 90 -20.95 -6.46 -8.04
C GLN A 90 -21.68 -7.72 -7.56
N PHE A 91 -21.64 -8.81 -8.35
CA PHE A 91 -22.20 -10.09 -7.94
C PHE A 91 -21.54 -10.64 -6.66
N LEU A 92 -20.22 -10.51 -6.51
CA LEU A 92 -19.49 -10.96 -5.32
C LEU A 92 -19.83 -10.11 -4.09
N ILE A 93 -19.95 -8.79 -4.25
CA ILE A 93 -20.36 -7.86 -3.20
C ILE A 93 -21.78 -8.19 -2.71
N GLU A 94 -22.72 -8.41 -3.64
CA GLU A 94 -24.10 -8.79 -3.31
C GLU A 94 -24.20 -10.18 -2.67
N LEU A 95 -23.32 -11.11 -3.06
CA LEU A 95 -23.27 -12.44 -2.48
C LEU A 95 -22.78 -12.43 -1.03
N ASP A 96 -21.86 -11.54 -0.70
CA ASP A 96 -21.42 -11.28 0.67
C ASP A 96 -22.51 -10.58 1.48
N GLY A 97 -23.07 -9.50 0.95
CA GLY A 97 -24.20 -8.77 1.54
C GLY A 97 -23.83 -7.85 2.70
N THR A 98 -22.55 -7.69 3.05
CA THR A 98 -22.08 -6.77 4.10
C THR A 98 -21.25 -5.63 3.54
N GLU A 99 -21.22 -4.50 4.25
CA GLU A 99 -20.50 -3.30 3.80
C GLU A 99 -18.98 -3.50 3.76
N ASN A 100 -18.43 -4.22 4.75
CA ASN A 100 -16.99 -4.46 4.89
C ASN A 100 -16.55 -5.86 4.43
N LYS A 101 -17.39 -6.58 3.68
CA LYS A 101 -17.08 -7.90 3.11
C LYS A 101 -16.74 -8.96 4.17
N SER A 102 -17.44 -8.91 5.31
CA SER A 102 -17.12 -9.71 6.51
C SER A 102 -17.64 -11.14 6.48
N GLU A 103 -18.65 -11.45 5.66
CA GLU A 103 -19.22 -12.80 5.57
C GLU A 103 -18.34 -13.73 4.73
N LEU A 104 -17.88 -13.27 3.57
CA LEU A 104 -17.01 -14.04 2.69
C LEU A 104 -15.53 -13.78 2.96
N GLY A 105 -15.19 -12.57 3.41
CA GLY A 105 -13.83 -12.05 3.55
C GLY A 105 -13.39 -11.27 2.32
N ALA A 106 -12.85 -10.06 2.51
CA ALA A 106 -12.31 -9.23 1.45
C ALA A 106 -11.15 -9.93 0.71
N ASN A 107 -10.33 -10.70 1.43
CA ASN A 107 -9.27 -11.55 0.87
C ASN A 107 -9.83 -12.63 -0.09
N ALA A 108 -10.95 -13.26 0.26
CA ALA A 108 -11.64 -14.20 -0.63
C ALA A 108 -12.13 -13.49 -1.89
N ILE A 109 -12.92 -12.43 -1.74
CA ILE A 109 -13.52 -11.68 -2.85
C ILE A 109 -12.44 -11.13 -3.79
N LEU A 110 -11.39 -10.52 -3.25
CA LEU A 110 -10.31 -9.94 -4.06
C LEU A 110 -9.58 -11.01 -4.88
N SER A 111 -9.29 -12.16 -4.27
CA SER A 111 -8.59 -13.26 -4.97
C SER A 111 -9.39 -13.74 -6.18
N VAL A 112 -10.73 -13.80 -6.08
CA VAL A 112 -11.65 -14.16 -7.17
C VAL A 112 -11.69 -13.05 -8.23
N SER A 113 -11.87 -11.80 -7.80
CA SER A 113 -11.94 -10.61 -8.64
C SER A 113 -10.72 -10.49 -9.57
N LEU A 114 -9.51 -10.59 -8.99
CA LEU A 114 -8.26 -10.49 -9.75
C LEU A 114 -7.99 -11.72 -10.62
N SER A 115 -8.38 -12.91 -10.16
CA SER A 115 -8.26 -14.13 -10.97
C SER A 115 -9.14 -14.07 -12.21
N TYR A 116 -10.35 -13.51 -12.09
CA TYR A 116 -11.24 -13.34 -13.24
C TYR A 116 -10.68 -12.32 -14.23
N ALA A 117 -10.18 -11.17 -13.74
CA ALA A 117 -9.55 -10.14 -14.59
C ALA A 117 -8.42 -10.73 -15.44
N LYS A 118 -7.55 -11.53 -14.81
CA LYS A 118 -6.44 -12.22 -15.50
C LYS A 118 -6.94 -13.26 -16.50
N ALA A 119 -7.92 -14.08 -16.11
CA ALA A 119 -8.48 -15.09 -17.00
C ALA A 119 -9.11 -14.45 -18.24
N HIS A 120 -9.83 -13.34 -18.06
CA HIS A 120 -10.46 -12.58 -19.13
C HIS A 120 -9.41 -11.90 -20.04
N ALA A 121 -8.33 -11.36 -19.49
CA ALA A 121 -7.23 -10.80 -20.29
C ALA A 121 -6.60 -11.88 -21.20
N VAL A 122 -6.29 -13.06 -20.63
CA VAL A 122 -5.75 -14.21 -21.37
C VAL A 122 -6.70 -14.64 -22.49
N ALA A 123 -8.00 -14.73 -22.18
CA ALA A 123 -9.01 -15.17 -23.15
C ALA A 123 -9.20 -14.20 -24.33
N ASN A 124 -8.83 -12.92 -24.15
CA ASN A 124 -8.83 -11.92 -25.22
C ASN A 124 -7.45 -11.74 -25.88
N GLY A 125 -6.46 -12.56 -25.55
CA GLY A 125 -5.10 -12.44 -26.09
C GLY A 125 -4.39 -11.16 -25.66
N GLN A 126 -4.75 -10.59 -24.51
CA GLN A 126 -4.22 -9.34 -23.97
C GLN A 126 -3.38 -9.58 -22.72
N GLN A 127 -2.37 -8.73 -22.49
CA GLN A 127 -1.75 -8.61 -21.18
C GLN A 127 -2.69 -7.89 -20.22
N LEU A 128 -2.65 -8.21 -18.92
CA LEU A 128 -3.56 -7.62 -17.93
C LEU A 128 -3.55 -6.09 -17.94
N PHE A 129 -2.38 -5.46 -18.03
CA PHE A 129 -2.32 -3.99 -18.05
C PHE A 129 -3.03 -3.40 -19.28
N GLN A 130 -3.03 -4.11 -20.41
CA GLN A 130 -3.72 -3.68 -21.64
C GLN A 130 -5.22 -3.80 -21.47
N SER A 131 -5.71 -4.86 -20.83
CA SER A 131 -7.14 -5.04 -20.58
C SER A 131 -7.71 -4.06 -19.56
N LEU A 132 -6.86 -3.52 -18.67
CA LEU A 132 -7.27 -2.54 -17.64
C LEU A 132 -7.12 -1.09 -18.07
N ALA A 133 -6.39 -0.82 -19.15
CA ALA A 133 -6.09 0.54 -19.59
C ALA A 133 -7.38 1.28 -20.01
N SER A 134 -7.66 2.38 -19.31
CA SER A 134 -8.73 3.33 -19.65
C SER A 134 -8.19 4.69 -20.12
N LYS A 135 -6.87 4.88 -20.02
CA LYS A 135 -6.11 6.07 -20.40
C LYS A 135 -4.78 5.62 -21.02
N GLU A 136 -3.98 6.58 -21.45
CA GLU A 136 -2.61 6.31 -21.88
C GLU A 136 -1.82 5.59 -20.79
N ILE A 137 -1.15 4.50 -21.19
CA ILE A 137 -0.38 3.65 -20.28
C ILE A 137 0.98 4.30 -20.07
N SER A 138 1.39 4.42 -18.81
CA SER A 138 2.70 4.91 -18.42
C SER A 138 3.36 3.96 -17.43
N MET A 139 4.70 4.03 -17.36
CA MET A 139 5.43 3.36 -16.28
C MET A 139 5.38 4.24 -15.03
N PRO A 140 5.06 3.68 -13.85
CA PRO A 140 4.98 4.47 -12.63
C PRO A 140 6.35 4.97 -12.20
N ARG A 141 6.36 6.07 -11.44
CA ARG A 141 7.55 6.50 -10.71
C ARG A 141 7.64 5.70 -9.41
N PRO A 142 8.70 4.89 -9.20
CA PRO A 142 8.82 4.11 -7.98
C PRO A 142 9.18 5.03 -6.81
N MET A 143 8.51 4.82 -5.69
CA MET A 143 8.93 5.27 -4.37
C MET A 143 9.48 4.04 -3.67
N MET A 144 10.77 4.03 -3.34
CA MET A 144 11.45 2.83 -2.86
C MET A 144 11.83 3.00 -1.39
N ASN A 145 11.16 2.29 -0.51
CA ASN A 145 11.53 2.21 0.90
C ASN A 145 12.91 1.52 1.05
N ILE A 146 13.86 2.23 1.66
CA ILE A 146 15.23 1.73 1.86
C ILE A 146 15.68 1.73 3.33
N ILE A 147 14.93 2.38 4.22
CA ILE A 147 15.11 2.29 5.67
C ILE A 147 13.72 2.18 6.33
N ASN A 148 13.55 1.12 7.12
CA ASN A 148 12.34 0.84 7.89
C ASN A 148 12.44 1.38 9.32
N GLY A 149 11.32 1.85 9.84
CA GLY A 149 11.06 2.16 11.25
C GLY A 149 9.63 1.72 11.62
N GLY A 150 9.08 2.28 12.69
CA GLY A 150 7.70 2.03 13.11
C GLY A 150 7.37 0.54 13.27
N ALA A 151 6.19 0.12 12.79
CA ALA A 151 5.76 -1.28 12.87
C ALA A 151 6.57 -2.25 12.00
N HIS A 152 7.36 -1.74 11.05
CA HIS A 152 8.13 -2.54 10.08
C HIS A 152 9.55 -2.87 10.56
N ALA A 153 9.98 -2.37 11.72
CA ALA A 153 11.31 -2.61 12.25
C ALA A 153 11.38 -2.61 13.79
N ASP A 154 12.24 -3.47 14.33
CA ASP A 154 12.63 -3.45 15.75
C ASP A 154 13.77 -2.43 15.96
N ASN A 155 13.46 -1.14 15.82
CA ASN A 155 14.38 -0.03 16.07
C ASN A 155 13.68 1.16 16.74
N ALA A 156 14.43 2.24 16.95
CA ALA A 156 13.93 3.45 17.61
C ALA A 156 13.41 4.51 16.62
N LEU A 157 13.19 4.18 15.34
CA LEU A 157 12.64 5.14 14.39
C LEU A 157 11.12 5.17 14.50
N ASP A 158 10.54 6.35 14.73
CA ASP A 158 9.09 6.52 14.83
C ASP A 158 8.39 6.50 13.46
N ILE A 159 9.02 7.10 12.43
CA ILE A 159 8.52 7.08 11.03
C ILE A 159 8.71 5.67 10.44
N GLN A 160 7.68 5.16 9.80
CA GLN A 160 7.62 3.79 9.28
C GLN A 160 8.54 3.56 8.08
N GLU A 161 8.56 4.47 7.10
CA GLU A 161 9.32 4.28 5.86
C GLU A 161 10.05 5.53 5.41
N PHE A 162 11.31 5.34 5.03
CA PHE A 162 12.12 6.37 4.40
C PHE A 162 12.46 5.95 2.98
N MET A 163 11.88 6.65 2.02
CA MET A 163 11.91 6.29 0.61
C MET A 163 12.80 7.19 -0.21
N ILE A 164 13.39 6.63 -1.27
CA ILE A 164 13.98 7.37 -2.38
C ILE A 164 13.07 7.34 -3.60
N ILE A 165 13.02 8.46 -4.31
CA ILE A 165 12.16 8.67 -5.47
C ILE A 165 13.04 9.13 -6.64
N PRO A 166 13.47 8.23 -7.54
CA PRO A 166 14.22 8.62 -8.73
C PRO A 166 13.37 9.56 -9.61
N LEU A 167 13.95 10.69 -10.04
CA LEU A 167 13.26 11.75 -10.78
C LEU A 167 13.64 11.80 -12.27
N LYS A 168 14.94 11.86 -12.56
CA LYS A 168 15.48 12.10 -13.89
C LYS A 168 15.93 10.81 -14.57
N TYR A 169 14.99 10.11 -15.20
CA TYR A 169 15.27 8.94 -16.03
C TYR A 169 14.31 8.84 -17.21
N SER A 170 14.72 8.19 -18.30
CA SER A 170 13.88 8.00 -19.50
C SER A 170 13.19 6.64 -19.54
N ARG A 171 13.74 5.62 -18.88
CA ARG A 171 13.15 4.28 -18.80
C ARG A 171 13.00 3.88 -17.35
N PHE A 172 11.94 3.15 -17.04
CA PHE A 172 11.72 2.59 -15.70
C PHE A 172 12.94 1.79 -15.19
N SER A 173 13.60 1.04 -16.06
CA SER A 173 14.80 0.27 -15.72
C SER A 173 15.98 1.14 -15.27
N ASP A 174 16.09 2.37 -15.77
CA ASP A 174 17.11 3.31 -15.31
C ASP A 174 16.77 3.84 -13.91
N GLY A 175 15.50 4.19 -13.65
CA GLY A 175 15.04 4.54 -12.30
C GLY A 175 15.22 3.41 -11.29
N LEU A 176 14.93 2.16 -11.68
CA LEU A 176 15.17 0.97 -10.87
C LEU A 176 16.66 0.80 -10.53
N ARG A 177 17.53 0.97 -11.52
CA ARG A 177 18.99 0.89 -11.32
C ARG A 177 19.50 1.99 -10.37
N MET A 178 19.02 3.22 -10.52
CA MET A 178 19.38 4.33 -9.61
C MET A 178 19.07 3.95 -8.15
N GLY A 179 17.88 3.40 -7.90
CA GLY A 179 17.49 2.94 -6.57
C GLY A 179 18.39 1.84 -6.02
N ALA A 180 18.69 0.81 -6.84
CA ALA A 180 19.57 -0.30 -6.44
C ALA A 180 21.01 0.16 -6.11
N GLU A 181 21.56 1.09 -6.89
CA GLU A 181 22.89 1.67 -6.64
C GLU A 181 22.92 2.46 -5.33
N VAL A 182 21.89 3.25 -5.04
CA VAL A 182 21.74 3.97 -3.76
C VAL A 182 21.58 2.99 -2.60
N PHE A 183 20.73 1.96 -2.72
CA PHE A 183 20.53 0.94 -1.68
C PHE A 183 21.84 0.22 -1.31
N HIS A 184 22.62 -0.23 -2.29
CA HIS A 184 23.92 -0.87 -2.03
C HIS A 184 24.97 0.10 -1.49
N THR A 185 24.90 1.37 -1.86
CA THR A 185 25.77 2.42 -1.31
C THR A 185 25.43 2.71 0.15
N LEU A 186 24.15 2.83 0.47
CA LEU A 186 23.63 2.98 1.82
C LEU A 186 24.07 1.81 2.71
N LYS A 187 23.96 0.55 2.22
CA LYS A 187 24.45 -0.63 2.94
C LYS A 187 25.90 -0.47 3.40
N LYS A 188 26.79 -0.03 2.50
CA LYS A 188 28.21 0.19 2.81
C LYS A 188 28.41 1.32 3.84
N ILE A 189 27.63 2.40 3.74
CA ILE A 189 27.69 3.51 4.69
C ILE A 189 27.26 3.03 6.10
N LEU A 190 26.15 2.30 6.19
CA LEU A 190 25.65 1.73 7.44
C LEU A 190 26.68 0.78 8.06
N SER A 191 27.21 -0.18 7.30
CA SER A 191 28.24 -1.11 7.78
C SER A 191 29.49 -0.39 8.28
N ASN A 192 29.97 0.63 7.55
CA ASN A 192 31.16 1.39 7.95
C ASN A 192 30.94 2.21 9.23
N LYS A 193 29.69 2.58 9.55
CA LYS A 193 29.30 3.24 10.79
C LYS A 193 28.97 2.26 11.92
N GLY A 194 29.05 0.95 11.67
CA GLY A 194 28.77 -0.09 12.67
C GLY A 194 27.28 -0.41 12.84
N TYR A 195 26.41 0.08 11.96
CA TYR A 195 24.99 -0.25 11.98
C TYR A 195 24.71 -1.62 11.36
N ASN A 196 23.64 -2.28 11.84
CA ASN A 196 23.14 -3.51 11.24
C ASN A 196 22.60 -3.22 9.81
N THR A 197 22.78 -4.17 8.90
CA THR A 197 22.28 -4.13 7.52
C THR A 197 21.33 -5.28 7.20
N ASN A 198 20.73 -5.90 8.23
CA ASN A 198 19.56 -6.75 8.07
C ASN A 198 18.40 -5.90 7.54
N VAL A 199 17.50 -6.58 6.83
CA VAL A 199 16.35 -5.94 6.20
C VAL A 199 15.07 -6.25 6.98
N GLY A 200 14.14 -5.30 6.99
CA GLY A 200 12.79 -5.48 7.54
C GLY A 200 11.85 -6.13 6.52
N ASP A 201 10.54 -6.08 6.80
CA ASP A 201 9.49 -6.73 6.02
C ASP A 201 9.48 -6.31 4.54
N GLU A 202 9.90 -5.07 4.25
CA GLU A 202 9.88 -4.49 2.90
C GLU A 202 11.24 -4.47 2.20
N GLY A 203 12.26 -5.09 2.78
CA GLY A 203 13.60 -5.14 2.19
C GLY A 203 14.49 -3.90 2.45
N GLY A 204 13.95 -2.83 3.02
CA GLY A 204 14.72 -1.72 3.57
C GLY A 204 15.55 -2.10 4.81
N PHE A 205 16.62 -1.38 5.11
CA PHE A 205 17.44 -1.63 6.30
C PHE A 205 16.73 -1.23 7.58
N ALA A 206 17.00 -1.92 8.69
CA ALA A 206 16.49 -1.57 10.03
C ALA A 206 17.64 -1.20 11.00
N PRO A 207 18.39 -0.11 10.75
CA PRO A 207 19.47 0.32 11.64
C PRO A 207 18.91 0.91 12.94
N ALA A 208 19.67 0.82 14.03
CA ALA A 208 19.34 1.44 15.31
C ALA A 208 19.66 2.95 15.28
N LEU A 209 18.89 3.70 14.51
CA LEU A 209 18.96 5.17 14.41
C LEU A 209 17.94 5.80 15.37
N GLY A 210 18.24 7.01 15.84
CA GLY A 210 17.45 7.68 16.89
C GLY A 210 16.62 8.89 16.43
N SER A 211 16.68 9.27 15.15
CA SER A 211 15.88 10.39 14.63
C SER A 211 15.68 10.34 13.13
N ALA A 212 14.59 10.97 12.66
CA ALA A 212 14.34 11.11 11.22
C ALA A 212 15.47 11.89 10.52
N GLN A 213 15.99 12.94 11.18
CA GLN A 213 17.09 13.76 10.66
C GLN A 213 18.35 12.93 10.37
N GLU A 214 18.72 12.03 11.30
CA GLU A 214 19.87 11.16 11.12
C GLU A 214 19.68 10.22 9.92
N CYS A 215 18.48 9.64 9.79
CA CYS A 215 18.10 8.77 8.69
C CYS A 215 18.20 9.50 7.34
N LEU A 216 17.57 10.67 7.22
CA LEU A 216 17.55 11.48 6.00
C LEU A 216 18.97 11.90 5.59
N ASN A 217 19.82 12.29 6.54
CA ASN A 217 21.23 12.62 6.27
C ASN A 217 22.01 11.41 5.70
N LEU A 218 21.79 10.21 6.23
CA LEU A 218 22.44 8.99 5.71
C LEU A 218 21.98 8.66 4.29
N ILE A 219 20.69 8.85 4.00
CA ILE A 219 20.13 8.64 2.66
C ILE A 219 20.71 9.65 1.67
N LEU A 220 20.77 10.94 2.02
CA LEU A 220 21.40 11.96 1.18
C LEU A 220 22.87 11.63 0.88
N ALA A 221 23.63 11.23 1.91
CA ALA A 221 25.02 10.80 1.73
C ALA A 221 25.14 9.57 0.81
N ALA A 222 24.17 8.65 0.85
CA ALA A 222 24.12 7.50 -0.05
C ALA A 222 23.80 7.90 -1.50
N ILE A 223 22.86 8.83 -1.71
CA ILE A 223 22.52 9.39 -3.02
C ILE A 223 23.75 10.06 -3.65
N GLU A 224 24.41 10.95 -2.92
CA GLU A 224 25.61 11.66 -3.40
C GLU A 224 26.75 10.70 -3.71
N LYS A 225 27.01 9.74 -2.81
CA LYS A 225 28.10 8.77 -2.99
C LYS A 225 27.82 7.77 -4.12
N ALA A 226 26.56 7.53 -4.47
CA ALA A 226 26.18 6.76 -5.65
C ALA A 226 26.33 7.55 -6.96
N GLY A 227 26.68 8.84 -6.89
CA GLY A 227 26.90 9.70 -8.05
C GLY A 227 25.65 10.45 -8.53
N TYR A 228 24.61 10.53 -7.69
CA TYR A 228 23.36 11.23 -7.99
C TYR A 228 23.25 12.53 -7.18
N ARG A 229 22.51 13.52 -7.71
CA ARG A 229 22.25 14.78 -7.02
C ARG A 229 20.92 14.71 -6.26
N PRO A 230 20.92 14.90 -4.93
CA PRO A 230 19.67 14.97 -4.17
C PRO A 230 18.76 16.12 -4.63
N GLY A 231 17.45 15.87 -4.68
CA GLY A 231 16.43 16.82 -5.14
C GLY A 231 16.39 17.06 -6.64
N GLU A 232 17.42 16.67 -7.39
CA GLU A 232 17.45 16.76 -8.84
C GLU A 232 17.29 15.40 -9.51
N ASP A 233 18.15 14.45 -9.18
CA ASP A 233 18.14 13.11 -9.78
C ASP A 233 17.30 12.16 -8.92
N ILE A 234 17.33 12.32 -7.60
CA ILE A 234 16.59 11.51 -6.61
C ILE A 234 16.08 12.43 -5.49
N SER A 235 14.77 12.38 -5.23
CA SER A 235 14.10 13.03 -4.09
C SER A 235 13.76 12.02 -3.00
N LEU A 236 13.19 12.50 -1.89
CA LEU A 236 12.78 11.68 -0.75
C LEU A 236 11.26 11.60 -0.64
N GLY A 237 10.77 10.49 -0.11
CA GLY A 237 9.40 10.30 0.35
C GLY A 237 9.40 9.71 1.75
N LEU A 238 8.31 9.92 2.48
CA LEU A 238 8.10 9.34 3.81
C LEU A 238 6.73 8.66 3.83
N ASP A 239 6.65 7.48 4.47
CA ASP A 239 5.41 7.01 5.10
C ASP A 239 5.61 7.08 6.61
N VAL A 240 4.78 7.89 7.24
CA VAL A 240 4.86 8.19 8.66
C VAL A 240 4.07 7.17 9.48
N ALA A 241 2.94 6.65 8.95
CA ALA A 241 1.97 5.85 9.68
C ALA A 241 1.61 6.45 11.06
N ALA A 242 1.25 7.75 11.09
CA ALA A 242 1.16 8.51 12.35
C ALA A 242 0.09 8.00 13.32
N SER A 243 -0.87 7.21 12.84
CA SER A 243 -1.86 6.51 13.67
C SER A 243 -1.20 5.59 14.71
N GLU A 244 -0.06 4.96 14.39
CA GLU A 244 0.63 3.99 15.25
C GLU A 244 1.22 4.61 16.54
N PHE A 245 1.45 5.91 16.54
CA PHE A 245 1.98 6.64 17.69
C PHE A 245 1.07 7.79 18.15
N TYR A 246 -0.19 7.80 17.70
CA TYR A 246 -1.20 8.74 18.18
C TYR A 246 -1.91 8.17 19.42
N ASP A 247 -1.79 8.86 20.55
CA ASP A 247 -2.43 8.49 21.80
C ASP A 247 -2.85 9.73 22.60
N ASN A 248 -4.05 9.66 23.19
CA ASN A 248 -4.62 10.72 24.02
C ASN A 248 -4.56 12.13 23.39
N ASN A 249 -4.91 12.23 22.09
CA ASN A 249 -4.88 13.47 21.29
C ASN A 249 -3.48 14.11 21.15
N SER A 250 -2.44 13.28 21.14
CA SER A 250 -1.05 13.70 20.94
C SER A 250 -0.25 12.61 20.23
N TYR A 251 0.87 13.00 19.62
CA TYR A 251 1.76 12.12 18.88
C TYR A 251 3.02 11.84 19.69
N HIS A 252 3.27 10.57 19.98
CA HIS A 252 4.34 10.10 20.88
C HIS A 252 5.52 9.54 20.08
N LEU A 253 6.42 10.43 19.67
CA LEU A 253 7.67 10.07 18.99
C LEU A 253 8.67 9.57 20.04
N LYS A 254 8.60 8.27 20.36
CA LYS A 254 9.41 7.62 21.40
C LYS A 254 10.90 7.63 21.04
N GLY A 255 11.22 7.43 19.77
CA GLY A 255 12.58 7.50 19.25
C GLY A 255 13.26 8.83 19.56
N GLU A 256 12.52 9.92 19.31
CA GLU A 256 12.99 11.27 19.54
C GLU A 256 12.70 11.82 20.96
N ASN A 257 12.08 11.01 21.83
CA ASN A 257 11.59 11.41 23.17
C ASN A 257 10.73 12.70 23.13
N LYS A 258 9.77 12.76 22.20
CA LYS A 258 8.86 13.91 22.04
C LYS A 258 7.40 13.48 22.16
N ILE A 259 6.59 14.37 22.72
CA ILE A 259 5.13 14.31 22.65
C ILE A 259 4.69 15.61 22.00
N LEU A 260 4.02 15.51 20.86
CA LEU A 260 3.65 16.63 20.02
C LEU A 260 2.12 16.74 19.93
N SER A 261 1.58 17.95 19.98
CA SER A 261 0.22 18.19 19.49
C SER A 261 0.17 18.08 17.96
N SER A 262 -1.03 18.01 17.39
CA SER A 262 -1.23 18.04 15.94
C SER A 262 -0.54 19.23 15.27
N GLU A 263 -0.69 20.45 15.84
CA GLU A 263 -0.03 21.64 15.34
C GLU A 263 1.51 21.52 15.37
N GLN A 264 2.05 20.99 16.47
CA GLN A 264 3.50 20.79 16.60
C GLN A 264 4.03 19.74 15.62
N LEU A 265 3.26 18.69 15.32
CA LEU A 265 3.62 17.69 14.33
C LEU A 265 3.60 18.28 12.91
N VAL A 266 2.62 19.13 12.57
CA VAL A 266 2.65 19.89 11.31
C VAL A 266 3.92 20.74 11.22
N LYS A 267 4.29 21.47 12.28
CA LYS A 267 5.55 22.25 12.31
C LYS A 267 6.80 21.39 12.16
N TYR A 268 6.79 20.19 12.73
CA TYR A 268 7.86 19.22 12.57
C TYR A 268 8.04 18.82 11.10
N PHE A 269 6.96 18.49 10.38
CA PHE A 269 7.06 18.17 8.95
C PHE A 269 7.39 19.37 8.08
N GLU A 270 6.87 20.57 8.39
CA GLU A 270 7.29 21.79 7.71
C GLU A 270 8.80 22.01 7.83
N HIS A 271 9.38 21.75 9.01
CA HIS A 271 10.81 21.84 9.21
C HIS A 271 11.59 20.85 8.33
N LEU A 272 11.19 19.57 8.31
CA LEU A 272 11.84 18.55 7.49
C LEU A 272 11.76 18.87 5.99
N VAL A 273 10.58 19.25 5.48
CA VAL A 273 10.38 19.59 4.06
C VAL A 273 11.21 20.81 3.63
N ASN A 274 11.46 21.77 4.53
CA ASN A 274 12.31 22.91 4.23
C ASN A 274 13.81 22.57 4.22
N GLN A 275 14.23 21.49 4.89
CA GLN A 275 15.63 21.08 4.98
C GLN A 275 16.02 19.99 3.98
N TYR A 276 15.07 19.17 3.56
CA TYR A 276 15.30 18.00 2.73
C TYR A 276 14.48 18.03 1.45
N PRO A 277 14.94 17.38 0.36
CA PRO A 277 14.19 17.28 -0.89
C PRO A 277 13.04 16.26 -0.79
N ILE A 278 12.23 16.35 0.27
CA ILE A 278 11.02 15.56 0.48
C ILE A 278 9.94 16.11 -0.42
N ILE A 279 9.36 15.25 -1.26
CA ILE A 279 8.30 15.63 -2.21
C ILE A 279 6.99 14.89 -1.97
N SER A 280 6.98 13.93 -1.04
CA SER A 280 5.80 13.16 -0.67
C SER A 280 5.86 12.77 0.80
N ILE A 281 4.76 12.95 1.52
CA ILE A 281 4.56 12.40 2.87
C ILE A 281 3.23 11.68 2.88
N GLU A 282 3.26 10.42 3.30
CA GLU A 282 2.11 9.54 3.51
C GLU A 282 1.77 9.44 4.99
N ASP A 283 0.48 9.41 5.29
CA ASP A 283 -0.12 9.36 6.63
C ASP A 283 0.60 10.20 7.70
N PRO A 284 0.83 11.51 7.43
CA PRO A 284 1.49 12.40 8.39
C PRO A 284 0.71 12.61 9.68
N MET A 285 -0.60 12.37 9.67
CA MET A 285 -1.51 12.59 10.79
C MET A 285 -2.33 11.32 11.00
N SER A 286 -2.80 11.08 12.22
CA SER A 286 -3.63 9.90 12.53
C SER A 286 -4.92 9.89 11.71
N GLU A 287 -5.43 8.71 11.36
CA GLU A 287 -6.76 8.54 10.72
C GLU A 287 -7.92 9.15 11.55
N PHE A 288 -7.68 9.45 12.84
CA PHE A 288 -8.65 10.08 13.75
C PHE A 288 -8.49 11.61 13.87
N ASP A 289 -7.45 12.21 13.28
CA ASP A 289 -7.11 13.64 13.43
C ASP A 289 -7.43 14.45 12.17
N TYR A 290 -8.73 14.57 11.85
CA TYR A 290 -9.23 15.27 10.67
C TYR A 290 -8.77 16.74 10.59
N GLU A 291 -8.75 17.45 11.73
CA GLU A 291 -8.27 18.84 11.79
C GLU A 291 -6.77 18.91 11.50
N GLY A 292 -5.98 18.00 12.08
CA GLY A 292 -4.56 17.85 11.77
C GLY A 292 -4.30 17.62 10.28
N TRP A 293 -5.09 16.75 9.64
CA TRP A 293 -5.04 16.49 8.20
C TRP A 293 -5.33 17.74 7.35
N GLN A 294 -6.35 18.52 7.70
CA GLN A 294 -6.64 19.79 7.01
C GLN A 294 -5.49 20.78 7.19
N ASN A 295 -4.96 20.89 8.41
CA ASN A 295 -3.88 21.81 8.74
C ASN A 295 -2.59 21.48 7.98
N ILE A 296 -2.18 20.20 7.91
CA ILE A 296 -0.99 19.82 7.14
C ILE A 296 -1.20 19.98 5.63
N THR A 297 -2.40 19.69 5.13
CA THR A 297 -2.74 19.89 3.72
C THR A 297 -2.68 21.37 3.36
N HIS A 298 -3.18 22.25 4.23
CA HIS A 298 -3.07 23.69 4.06
C HIS A 298 -1.61 24.18 4.07
N ALA A 299 -0.80 23.70 5.02
CA ALA A 299 0.58 24.12 5.19
C ALA A 299 1.51 23.64 4.06
N LEU A 300 1.34 22.39 3.59
CA LEU A 300 2.31 21.69 2.75
C LEU A 300 1.75 21.19 1.40
N GLY A 301 0.43 21.07 1.24
CA GLY A 301 -0.21 20.45 0.07
C GLY A 301 -0.02 21.21 -1.25
N SER A 302 0.44 22.46 -1.22
CA SER A 302 0.84 23.20 -2.43
C SER A 302 2.31 22.96 -2.83
N LYS A 303 3.13 22.40 -1.94
CA LYS A 303 4.57 22.18 -2.14
C LYS A 303 4.90 20.72 -2.40
N ILE A 304 4.22 19.81 -1.71
CA ILE A 304 4.51 18.37 -1.75
C ILE A 304 3.22 17.56 -1.89
N GLN A 305 3.39 16.30 -2.27
CA GLN A 305 2.33 15.31 -2.21
C GLN A 305 2.04 14.95 -0.74
N ILE A 306 0.78 14.96 -0.35
CA ILE A 306 0.26 14.50 0.93
C ILE A 306 -0.66 13.33 0.60
N VAL A 307 -0.25 12.13 0.97
CA VAL A 307 -0.91 10.87 0.62
C VAL A 307 -1.70 10.39 1.83
N GLY A 308 -2.99 10.12 1.64
CA GLY A 308 -3.78 9.36 2.60
C GLY A 308 -3.79 7.87 2.26
N ASP A 309 -3.42 7.02 3.22
CA ASP A 309 -3.59 5.58 3.19
C ASP A 309 -4.68 5.15 4.17
N ASP A 310 -4.41 5.12 5.47
CA ASP A 310 -5.37 4.70 6.52
C ASP A 310 -6.62 5.59 6.56
N ILE A 311 -6.48 6.88 6.30
CA ILE A 311 -7.62 7.80 6.32
C ILE A 311 -8.63 7.52 5.19
N PHE A 312 -8.18 6.94 4.07
CA PHE A 312 -9.02 6.71 2.91
C PHE A 312 -9.30 5.23 2.62
N VAL A 313 -8.44 4.31 3.04
CA VAL A 313 -8.55 2.85 2.89
C VAL A 313 -8.98 2.40 1.49
N THR A 314 -8.49 3.08 0.45
CA THR A 314 -8.88 2.84 -0.96
C THR A 314 -10.41 2.90 -1.20
N ASN A 315 -11.18 3.53 -0.31
CA ASN A 315 -12.63 3.59 -0.35
C ASN A 315 -13.09 4.88 -1.03
N LYS A 316 -13.75 4.73 -2.17
CA LYS A 316 -14.26 5.83 -2.99
C LYS A 316 -15.12 6.83 -2.22
N LYS A 317 -15.98 6.37 -1.29
CA LYS A 317 -16.87 7.26 -0.54
C LYS A 317 -16.07 8.13 0.43
N ILE A 318 -15.20 7.50 1.21
CA ILE A 318 -14.35 8.18 2.19
C ILE A 318 -13.39 9.15 1.48
N PHE A 319 -12.81 8.72 0.36
CA PHE A 319 -11.92 9.59 -0.41
C PHE A 319 -12.66 10.78 -1.02
N ALA A 320 -13.89 10.59 -1.53
CA ALA A 320 -14.70 11.70 -2.04
C ALA A 320 -15.02 12.74 -0.95
N GLU A 321 -15.40 12.30 0.26
CA GLU A 321 -15.61 13.18 1.41
C GLU A 321 -14.33 13.93 1.79
N GLY A 322 -13.18 13.24 1.82
CA GLY A 322 -11.88 13.87 2.07
C GLY A 322 -11.50 14.96 1.06
N ILE A 323 -11.83 14.76 -0.23
CA ILE A 323 -11.61 15.78 -1.27
C ILE A 323 -12.46 17.03 -0.97
N GLU A 324 -13.74 16.85 -0.63
CA GLU A 324 -14.64 17.97 -0.28
C GLU A 324 -14.11 18.75 0.94
N ASP A 325 -13.57 18.04 1.92
CA ASP A 325 -13.01 18.60 3.14
C ASP A 325 -11.55 19.08 3.01
N LYS A 326 -10.97 19.02 1.81
CA LYS A 326 -9.58 19.42 1.50
C LYS A 326 -8.54 18.69 2.36
N ILE A 327 -8.76 17.40 2.56
CA ILE A 327 -7.85 16.49 3.24
C ILE A 327 -6.97 15.82 2.20
N ALA A 328 -5.65 15.93 2.39
CA ALA A 328 -4.62 15.40 1.51
C ALA A 328 -4.71 15.94 0.06
N ASN A 329 -3.83 15.46 -0.82
CA ASN A 329 -3.91 15.74 -2.26
C ASN A 329 -3.55 14.53 -3.14
N ALA A 330 -3.44 13.36 -2.50
CA ALA A 330 -3.18 12.06 -3.11
C ALA A 330 -3.73 10.95 -2.20
N ILE A 331 -3.88 9.76 -2.76
CA ILE A 331 -4.36 8.55 -2.08
C ILE A 331 -3.41 7.40 -2.38
N LEU A 332 -3.12 6.56 -1.38
CA LEU A 332 -2.47 5.27 -1.61
C LEU A 332 -3.54 4.23 -1.99
N ILE A 333 -3.23 3.43 -3.01
CA ILE A 333 -4.17 2.43 -3.55
C ILE A 333 -3.72 1.02 -3.17
N LYS A 334 -4.44 0.41 -2.24
CA LYS A 334 -4.28 -0.99 -1.81
C LYS A 334 -5.58 -1.75 -2.06
N LEU A 335 -5.58 -2.62 -3.07
CA LEU A 335 -6.79 -3.31 -3.53
C LEU A 335 -7.47 -4.16 -2.44
N ASN A 336 -6.70 -4.68 -1.48
CA ASN A 336 -7.21 -5.46 -0.36
C ASN A 336 -7.96 -4.63 0.69
N GLN A 337 -7.72 -3.31 0.77
CA GLN A 337 -8.46 -2.45 1.68
C GLN A 337 -9.92 -2.28 1.25
N ILE A 338 -10.22 -2.44 -0.05
CA ILE A 338 -11.59 -2.33 -0.58
C ILE A 338 -12.15 -3.67 -1.06
N GLY A 339 -11.32 -4.60 -1.54
CA GLY A 339 -11.67 -6.00 -1.79
C GLY A 339 -12.11 -6.36 -3.22
N THR A 340 -12.25 -5.41 -4.14
CA THR A 340 -12.49 -5.71 -5.57
C THR A 340 -11.68 -4.81 -6.51
N LEU A 341 -11.41 -5.32 -7.72
CA LEU A 341 -10.75 -4.53 -8.77
C LEU A 341 -11.63 -3.38 -9.25
N THR A 342 -12.94 -3.59 -9.35
CA THR A 342 -13.88 -2.55 -9.79
C THR A 342 -13.91 -1.38 -8.81
N GLU A 343 -14.10 -1.61 -7.51
CA GLU A 343 -14.09 -0.54 -6.51
C GLU A 343 -12.74 0.19 -6.49
N THR A 344 -11.62 -0.53 -6.62
CA THR A 344 -10.28 0.06 -6.74
C THR A 344 -10.20 1.03 -7.93
N LEU A 345 -10.61 0.59 -9.12
CA LEU A 345 -10.56 1.40 -10.34
C LEU A 345 -11.52 2.60 -10.28
N GLU A 346 -12.62 2.49 -9.54
CA GLU A 346 -13.51 3.62 -9.29
C GLU A 346 -12.90 4.66 -8.37
N THR A 347 -12.18 4.24 -7.32
CA THR A 347 -11.42 5.15 -6.45
C THR A 347 -10.34 5.90 -7.24
N ILE A 348 -9.57 5.20 -8.09
CA ILE A 348 -8.53 5.80 -8.95
C ILE A 348 -9.08 6.88 -9.91
N LYS A 349 -10.37 6.80 -10.28
CA LYS A 349 -10.98 7.78 -11.19
C LYS A 349 -11.28 9.13 -10.53
N LEU A 350 -11.31 9.19 -9.20
CA LEU A 350 -11.47 10.45 -8.48
C LEU A 350 -10.21 11.31 -8.65
N ASP A 351 -10.40 12.62 -8.74
CA ASP A 351 -9.33 13.58 -8.96
C ASP A 351 -9.20 14.45 -7.71
N PRO A 352 -8.19 14.23 -6.84
CA PRO A 352 -8.02 14.98 -5.61
C PRO A 352 -7.53 16.42 -5.82
N LYS A 353 -7.26 16.83 -7.06
CA LYS A 353 -6.83 18.19 -7.40
C LYS A 353 -7.98 19.10 -7.83
N LYS A 354 -9.21 18.59 -7.87
CA LYS A 354 -10.42 19.36 -8.15
C LYS A 354 -11.08 19.84 -6.87
#